data_AF-A0A1C5RQL6-F1
#
_entry.id   AF-A0A1C5RQL6-F1
#
_cell.length_a   1.000
_cell.length_b   1.000
_cell.length_c   1.000
_cell.angle_alpha   90.00
_cell.angle_beta   90.00
_cell.angle_gamma   90.00
#
_symmetry.space_group_name_H-M   'P 1'
#
loop_
_entity.id
_entity.type
_entity.pdbx_description
1 polymer ?
#
loop_
_entity_poly.entity_id
_entity_poly.type
_entity_poly.pdbx_seq_one_letter_code
_entity_poly.pdbx_strand_id
1 'polypeptide(L)'
;MLDKISKQVLQYILNCPDETFSVNKGYPKHIPQHEFLSSVDFLEQEGYLTTRRVSNGILLSATLTHKGKHPKEFSSIALKRYLLDKWVDILALLISILAFIGAYRHEINAVLQILKQVLTK
;
A
#
# COMPACT_ATOMS: atom_id res chain seq x y z
N MET A 1 2.62 0.11 1.74
CA MET A 1 1.42 0.14 0.87
C MET A 1 0.35 0.92 1.62
N LEU A 2 -0.25 1.97 1.04
CA LEU A 2 -1.22 2.77 1.79
C LEU A 2 -2.51 2.00 2.06
N ASP A 3 -2.96 2.07 3.31
CA ASP A 3 -4.27 1.59 3.77
C ASP A 3 -5.41 2.48 3.22
N LYS A 4 -6.65 2.01 3.43
CA LYS A 4 -7.84 2.68 2.89
C LYS A 4 -8.05 4.07 3.48
N ILE A 5 -7.78 4.26 4.77
CA ILE A 5 -8.03 5.50 5.48
C ILE A 5 -6.97 6.53 5.07
N SER A 6 -5.68 6.16 5.02
CA SER A 6 -4.63 7.06 4.53
C SER A 6 -4.87 7.55 3.09
N LYS A 7 -5.44 6.71 2.22
CA LYS A 7 -5.86 7.13 0.87
C LYS A 7 -6.99 8.16 0.91
N GLN A 8 -7.98 7.95 1.77
CA GLN A 8 -9.08 8.89 1.96
C GLN A 8 -8.58 10.23 2.52
N VAL A 9 -7.66 10.19 3.48
CA VAL A 9 -7.02 11.38 4.06
C VAL A 9 -6.23 12.15 3.00
N LEU A 10 -5.39 11.48 2.19
CA LEU A 10 -4.68 12.12 1.08
C LEU A 10 -5.63 12.79 0.09
N GLN A 11 -6.67 12.07 -0.32
CA GLN A 11 -7.66 12.60 -1.27
C GLN A 11 -8.44 13.77 -0.68
N TYR A 12 -8.73 13.73 0.62
CA TYR A 12 -9.38 14.83 1.33
C TYR A 12 -8.50 16.09 1.37
N ILE A 13 -7.22 15.94 1.71
CA ILE A 13 -6.26 17.07 1.74
C ILE A 13 -6.03 17.62 0.33
N LEU A 14 -6.02 16.77 -0.69
CA LEU A 14 -5.88 17.18 -2.10
C LEU A 14 -7.04 18.05 -2.57
N ASN A 15 -8.24 17.79 -2.07
CA ASN A 15 -9.43 18.56 -2.37
C ASN A 15 -9.56 19.83 -1.50
N CYS A 16 -8.66 20.05 -0.54
CA CYS A 16 -8.62 21.28 0.25
C CYS A 16 -7.97 22.41 -0.56
N PRO A 17 -8.35 23.67 -0.32
CA PRO A 17 -7.66 24.81 -0.91
C PRO A 17 -6.18 24.80 -0.47
N ASP A 18 -5.29 25.15 -1.42
CA ASP A 18 -3.84 25.09 -1.27
C ASP A 18 -3.31 23.70 -0.88
N GLU A 19 -4.10 22.64 -1.13
CA GLU A 19 -3.76 21.26 -0.81
C GLU A 19 -3.30 21.10 0.66
N THR A 20 -3.91 21.91 1.53
CA THR A 20 -3.53 22.07 2.92
C THR A 20 -4.76 21.93 3.82
N PHE A 21 -4.68 20.96 4.71
CA PHE A 21 -5.61 20.82 5.82
C PHE A 21 -5.20 21.73 6.97
N SER A 22 -6.18 22.36 7.62
CA SER A 22 -5.99 23.14 8.84
C SER A 22 -7.03 22.75 9.87
N VAL A 23 -6.59 22.54 11.11
CA VAL A 23 -7.48 22.15 12.22
C VAL A 23 -8.57 23.20 12.48
N ASN A 24 -8.30 24.46 12.17
CA ASN A 24 -9.28 25.56 12.28
C ASN A 24 -10.49 25.39 11.37
N LYS A 25 -10.37 24.61 10.27
CA LYS A 25 -11.48 24.32 9.34
C LYS A 25 -12.34 23.13 9.80
N GLY A 26 -11.97 22.48 10.90
CA GLY A 26 -12.62 21.29 11.44
C GLY A 26 -12.18 20.00 10.73
N TYR A 27 -12.41 18.87 11.41
CA TYR A 27 -12.06 17.54 10.89
C TYR A 27 -13.12 17.00 9.92
N PRO A 28 -12.73 16.15 8.95
CA PRO A 28 -13.69 15.50 8.07
C PRO A 28 -14.68 14.64 8.86
N LYS A 29 -15.99 14.87 8.67
CA LYS A 29 -17.06 14.13 9.37
C LYS A 29 -17.12 12.64 9.02
N HIS A 30 -16.52 12.24 7.89
CA HIS A 30 -16.56 10.87 7.37
C HIS A 30 -15.40 10.00 7.87
N ILE A 31 -14.42 10.56 8.58
CA ILE A 31 -13.28 9.84 9.14
C ILE A 31 -13.24 10.11 10.64
N PRO A 32 -13.20 9.09 11.51
CA PRO A 32 -12.98 9.29 12.93
C PRO A 32 -11.70 10.09 13.18
N GLN A 33 -11.76 11.09 14.06
CA GLN A 33 -10.65 12.02 14.28
C GLN A 33 -9.34 11.31 14.67
N HIS A 34 -9.40 10.26 15.49
CA HIS A 34 -8.22 9.50 15.90
C HIS A 34 -7.57 8.74 14.73
N GLU A 35 -8.38 8.14 13.85
CA GLU A 35 -7.88 7.48 12.63
C GLU A 35 -7.29 8.50 11.66
N PHE A 36 -7.91 9.68 11.54
CA PHE A 36 -7.40 10.77 10.72
C PHE A 36 -6.02 11.22 11.21
N LEU A 37 -5.88 11.50 12.50
CA LEU A 37 -4.60 11.94 13.10
C LEU A 37 -3.52 10.87 12.95
N SER A 38 -3.84 9.62 13.24
CA SER A 38 -2.91 8.49 13.08
C SER A 38 -2.46 8.33 11.62
N SER A 39 -3.39 8.53 10.68
CA SER A 39 -3.08 8.50 9.25
C SER A 39 -2.19 9.68 8.83
N VAL A 40 -2.41 10.87 9.39
CA VAL A 40 -1.55 12.05 9.13
C VAL A 40 -0.13 11.80 9.63
N ASP A 41 0.03 11.23 10.83
CA ASP A 41 1.34 10.89 11.38
C ASP A 41 2.07 9.86 10.51
N PHE A 42 1.37 8.81 10.07
CA PHE A 42 1.90 7.81 9.15
C PHE A 42 2.30 8.42 7.80
N LEU A 43 1.43 9.24 7.21
CA LEU A 43 1.66 9.88 5.91
C LEU A 43 2.82 10.89 5.95
N GLU A 44 3.05 11.54 7.10
CA GLU A 44 4.22 12.39 7.31
C GLU A 44 5.51 11.58 7.40
N GLN A 45 5.51 10.48 8.18
CA GLN A 45 6.68 9.58 8.27
C GLN A 45 7.08 9.03 6.89
N GLU A 46 6.08 8.70 6.08
CA GLU A 46 6.26 8.23 4.71
C GLU A 46 6.60 9.36 3.71
N GLY A 47 6.62 10.63 4.16
CA GLY A 47 6.98 11.80 3.36
C GLY A 47 5.93 12.24 2.34
N TYR A 48 4.68 11.80 2.46
CA TYR A 48 3.56 12.24 1.63
C TYR A 48 2.96 13.57 2.10
N LEU A 49 3.11 13.90 3.39
CA LEU A 49 2.66 15.15 3.99
C LEU A 49 3.80 15.84 4.73
N THR A 50 3.72 17.16 4.83
CA THR A 50 4.48 17.95 5.79
C THR A 50 3.50 18.54 6.78
N THR A 51 3.70 18.30 8.07
CA THR A 51 2.85 18.89 9.09
C THR A 51 3.49 20.10 9.75
N ARG A 52 2.63 21.03 10.20
CA ARG A 52 3.02 22.07 11.15
C ARG A 52 2.36 21.72 12.47
N ARG A 53 3.17 21.53 13.51
CA ARG A 53 2.72 21.28 14.89
C ARG A 53 3.20 22.40 15.81
N VAL A 54 2.48 22.65 16.89
CA VAL A 54 2.95 23.48 18.02
C VAL A 54 3.89 22.68 18.92
N SER A 55 4.66 23.36 19.78
CA SER A 55 5.66 22.73 20.68
C SER A 55 5.10 21.66 21.62
N ASN A 56 3.78 21.61 21.85
CA ASN A 56 3.12 20.56 22.64
C ASN A 56 2.68 19.34 21.80
N GLY A 57 3.05 19.27 20.52
CA GLY A 57 2.71 18.17 19.63
C GLY A 57 1.32 18.24 18.99
N ILE A 58 0.54 19.29 19.23
CA ILE A 58 -0.77 19.44 18.58
C ILE A 58 -0.60 19.84 17.11
N LEU A 59 -1.29 19.11 16.22
CA LEU A 59 -1.35 19.39 14.79
C LEU A 59 -2.05 20.73 14.52
N LEU A 60 -1.43 21.61 13.74
CA LEU A 60 -2.04 22.85 13.25
C LEU A 60 -2.52 22.71 11.81
N SER A 61 -1.66 22.17 10.95
CA SER A 61 -1.94 21.98 9.53
C SER A 61 -1.13 20.83 8.96
N ALA A 62 -1.65 20.23 7.88
CA ALA A 62 -0.96 19.23 7.09
C ALA A 62 -1.05 19.62 5.61
N THR A 63 0.09 19.75 4.94
CA THR A 63 0.20 20.15 3.53
C THR A 63 0.75 18.98 2.72
N LEU A 64 0.20 18.77 1.52
CA LEU A 64 0.70 17.76 0.60
C LEU A 64 2.10 18.08 0.08
N THR A 65 3.00 17.10 0.16
CA THR A 65 4.30 17.16 -0.52
C THR A 65 4.13 16.78 -1.98
N HIS A 66 5.17 17.00 -2.79
CA HIS A 66 5.21 16.53 -4.18
C HIS A 66 4.92 15.02 -4.32
N LYS A 67 5.36 14.22 -3.34
CA LYS A 67 5.06 12.77 -3.26
C LYS A 67 3.58 12.52 -2.95
N GLY A 68 3.00 13.33 -2.06
CA GLY A 68 1.59 13.37 -1.71
C GLY A 68 0.65 13.64 -2.87
N LYS A 69 1.03 14.53 -3.79
CA LYS A 69 0.22 14.91 -4.96
C LYS A 69 0.06 13.79 -5.99
N HIS A 70 1.10 12.96 -6.16
CA HIS A 70 1.14 11.89 -7.15
C HIS A 70 1.33 10.49 -6.54
N PRO A 71 0.45 10.05 -5.62
CA PRO A 71 0.68 8.83 -4.84
C PRO A 71 0.69 7.56 -5.72
N LYS A 72 -0.02 7.57 -6.85
CA LYS A 72 -0.05 6.46 -7.83
C LYS A 72 1.26 6.35 -8.60
N GLU A 73 1.85 7.48 -8.99
CA GLU A 73 3.09 7.50 -9.76
C GLU A 73 4.26 7.07 -8.87
N PHE A 74 4.35 7.60 -7.66
CA PHE A 74 5.42 7.23 -6.73
C PHE A 74 5.35 5.78 -6.25
N SER A 75 4.14 5.23 -6.03
CA SER A 75 4.00 3.79 -5.72
C SER A 75 4.41 2.90 -6.90
N SER A 76 4.13 3.32 -8.14
CA SER A 76 4.59 2.59 -9.33
C SER A 76 6.12 2.62 -9.48
N ILE A 77 6.76 3.76 -9.16
CA ILE A 77 8.23 3.90 -9.17
C ILE A 77 8.84 3.03 -8.09
N ALA A 78 8.27 3.02 -6.88
CA ALA A 78 8.72 2.18 -5.78
C ALA A 78 8.59 0.68 -6.12
N LEU A 79 7.47 0.26 -6.71
CA LEU A 79 7.26 -1.12 -7.17
C LEU A 79 8.24 -1.51 -8.28
N LYS A 80 8.48 -0.63 -9.26
CA LYS A 80 9.49 -0.86 -10.31
C LYS A 80 10.88 -1.05 -9.70
N ARG A 81 11.26 -0.21 -8.74
CA ARG A 81 12.55 -0.30 -8.06
C ARG A 81 12.66 -1.58 -7.24
N TYR A 82 11.60 -1.98 -6.54
CA TYR A 82 11.55 -3.22 -5.79
C TYR A 82 11.67 -4.45 -6.70
N LEU A 83 10.91 -4.49 -7.81
CA LEU A 83 11.02 -5.55 -8.80
C LEU A 83 12.42 -5.62 -9.41
N LEU A 84 13.05 -4.46 -9.65
CA LEU A 84 14.41 -4.39 -10.18
C LEU A 84 15.48 -4.74 -9.14
N ASP A 85 15.20 -4.63 -7.85
CA ASP A 85 16.09 -5.09 -6.77
C ASP A 85 15.95 -6.60 -6.55
N LYS A 86 14.72 -7.12 -6.67
CA LYS A 86 14.35 -8.51 -6.34
C LYS A 86 14.12 -9.43 -7.54
N TRP A 87 14.46 -8.98 -8.76
CA TRP A 87 14.20 -9.78 -9.97
C TRP A 87 14.93 -11.14 -9.95
N VAL A 88 16.14 -11.20 -9.38
CA VAL A 88 16.90 -12.45 -9.27
C VAL A 88 16.20 -13.43 -8.32
N ASP A 89 15.76 -12.96 -7.16
CA ASP A 89 15.04 -13.76 -6.17
C ASP A 89 13.73 -14.31 -6.77
N ILE A 90 13.03 -13.50 -7.58
CA ILE A 90 11.80 -13.90 -8.29
C ILE A 90 12.10 -14.98 -9.34
N LEU A 91 13.19 -14.85 -10.10
CA LEU A 91 13.60 -15.89 -11.06
C LEU A 91 14.00 -17.19 -10.35
N ALA A 92 14.72 -17.10 -9.24
CA ALA A 92 15.07 -18.26 -8.43
C ALA A 92 13.82 -18.99 -7.93
N LEU A 93 12.81 -18.25 -7.46
CA LEU A 93 11.53 -18.81 -7.06
C LEU A 93 10.81 -19.52 -8.22
N LEU A 94 10.79 -18.92 -9.41
CA LEU A 94 10.20 -19.54 -10.60
C LEU A 94 10.91 -20.84 -10.99
N ILE A 95 12.24 -20.84 -11.01
CA ILE A 95 13.03 -22.04 -11.32
C ILE A 95 12.77 -23.12 -10.27
N SER A 96 12.69 -22.75 -8.98
CA SER A 96 12.37 -23.68 -7.90
C SER A 96 10.98 -24.30 -8.06
N ILE A 97 9.97 -23.51 -8.43
CA ILE A 97 8.60 -24.01 -8.68
C ILE A 97 8.59 -24.94 -9.89
N LEU A 98 9.28 -24.59 -10.97
CA LEU A 98 9.40 -25.44 -12.16
C LEU A 98 10.12 -26.75 -11.87
N ALA A 99 11.20 -26.70 -11.11
CA ALA A 99 11.93 -27.89 -10.66
C ALA A 99 11.05 -28.78 -9.77
N PHE A 100 10.28 -28.18 -8.86
CA PHE A 100 9.34 -28.91 -8.01
C PHE A 100 8.23 -29.59 -8.82
N ILE A 101 7.58 -28.85 -9.72
CA ILE A 101 6.54 -29.42 -10.60
C ILE A 101 7.12 -30.51 -11.51
N GLY A 102 8.34 -30.31 -12.02
CA GLY A 102 9.05 -31.31 -12.83
C GLY A 102 9.33 -32.60 -12.05
N ALA A 103 9.85 -32.47 -10.83
CA ALA A 103 10.18 -33.60 -9.96
C ALA A 103 8.94 -34.42 -9.57
N TYR A 104 7.84 -33.74 -9.24
CA TYR A 104 6.60 -34.38 -8.77
C TYR A 104 5.56 -34.61 -9.87
N ARG A 105 5.93 -34.43 -11.14
CA ARG A 105 5.01 -34.49 -12.29
C ARG A 105 4.21 -35.79 -12.34
N HIS A 106 4.85 -36.93 -12.05
CA HIS A 106 4.21 -38.24 -12.09
C HIS A 106 3.26 -38.46 -10.92
N GLU A 107 3.66 -38.07 -9.70
CA GLU A 107 2.84 -38.21 -8.48
C GLU A 107 1.62 -37.29 -8.51
N ILE A 108 1.81 -36.03 -8.95
CA ILE A 108 0.72 -35.06 -9.10
C ILE A 108 -0.31 -35.57 -10.13
N ASN A 109 0.16 -36.12 -11.25
CA ASN A 109 -0.74 -36.63 -12.28
C ASN A 109 -1.51 -37.88 -11.82
N ALA A 110 -0.88 -38.74 -11.02
CA ALA A 110 -1.52 -39.91 -10.42
C ALA A 110 -2.61 -39.50 -9.41
N VAL A 111 -2.32 -38.56 -8.50
CA VAL A 111 -3.30 -38.01 -7.55
C VAL A 111 -4.48 -37.35 -8.28
N LEU A 112 -4.20 -36.62 -9.36
CA LEU A 112 -5.23 -35.93 -10.14
C LEU A 112 -6.14 -36.90 -10.90
N GLN A 113 -5.61 -38.03 -11.36
CA GLN A 113 -6.42 -39.11 -11.94
C GLN A 113 -7.31 -39.80 -10.90
N ILE A 114 -6.78 -40.07 -9.70
CA ILE A 114 -7.57 -40.65 -8.59
C ILE A 114 -8.70 -39.70 -8.19
N LEU A 115 -8.41 -38.41 -8.02
CA LEU A 115 -9.42 -37.39 -7.73
C LEU A 115 -10.50 -37.32 -8.80
N LYS A 116 -10.13 -37.37 -10.09
CA LYS A 116 -11.11 -37.42 -11.18
C LYS A 116 -11.98 -38.67 -11.11
N GLN A 117 -11.41 -39.83 -10.86
CA GLN A 117 -12.18 -41.08 -10.74
C GLN A 117 -13.16 -41.04 -9.56
N VAL A 118 -12.79 -40.43 -8.44
CA VAL A 118 -13.68 -40.25 -7.28
C VAL A 118 -14.78 -39.22 -7.56
N LEU A 119 -14.49 -38.16 -8.32
CA LEU A 119 -15.47 -37.10 -8.62
C LEU A 119 -16.47 -37.51 -9.71
N THR A 120 -16.11 -38.45 -10.59
CA THR A 120 -16.99 -38.95 -11.67
C THR A 120 -17.81 -40.18 -11.25
N LYS A 121 -17.74 -40.59 -9.98
CA LYS A 121 -18.47 -41.72 -9.41
C LYS A 121 -19.51 -41.21 -8.42
#